data_AF-A0AAU3KXX8-F1
#
_entry.id   AF-A0AAU3KXX8-F1
#
_cell.length_a   1.000
_cell.length_b   1.000
_cell.length_c   1.000
_cell.angle_alpha   90.00
_cell.angle_beta   90.00
_cell.angle_gamma   90.00
#
_symmetry.space_group_name_H-M   'P 1'
#
loop_
_entity.id
_entity.type
_entity.pdbx_description
1 polymer ?
#
loop_
_entity_poly.entity_id
_entity_poly.type
_entity_poly.pdbx_seq_one_letter_code
_entity_poly.pdbx_strand_id
1 'polypeptide(L)' 'MEIPHLLLGFAEPETFIGATMSDTGRGTFLVSGRPITDRETVDKMSMELYETAIEVPKAERTFHGVTPATQPVA' A
#
# COMPACT_ATOMS: atom_id res chain seq x y z
N MET A 1 11.34 -3.04 0.25
CA MET A 1 11.08 -2.87 1.69
C MET A 1 10.11 -3.96 2.13
N GLU A 2 10.27 -4.52 3.32
CA GLU A 2 9.34 -5.52 3.87
C GLU A 2 8.42 -4.84 4.90
N ILE A 3 7.11 -5.04 4.80
CA ILE A 3 6.12 -4.49 5.73
C ILE A 3 5.22 -5.61 6.29
N PRO A 4 4.81 -5.56 7.58
CA PRO A 4 3.87 -6.52 8.11
C PRO A 4 2.46 -6.28 7.60
N HIS A 5 1.69 -7.35 7.40
CA HIS A 5 0.31 -7.29 6.90
C HIS A 5 -0.60 -6.41 7.77
N LEU A 6 -0.31 -6.29 9.08
CA LEU A 6 -1.06 -5.43 10.01
C LEU A 6 -1.07 -3.96 9.59
N LEU A 7 -0.02 -3.47 8.91
CA LEU A 7 0.02 -2.08 8.45
C LEU A 7 -1.04 -1.79 7.38
N LEU A 8 -1.51 -2.80 6.65
CA LEU A 8 -2.60 -2.64 5.69
C LEU A 8 -3.93 -2.26 6.36
N GLY A 9 -4.11 -2.57 7.64
CA GLY A 9 -5.29 -2.16 8.41
C GLY A 9 -5.37 -0.65 8.68
N PHE A 10 -4.29 0.10 8.41
CA PHE A 10 -4.26 1.56 8.54
C PHE A 10 -4.49 2.29 7.22
N ALA A 11 -4.72 1.56 6.12
CA ALA A 11 -5.16 2.20 4.88
C ALA A 11 -6.50 2.91 5.12
N GLU A 12 -6.64 4.12 4.56
CA GLU A 12 -7.90 4.84 4.61
C GLU A 12 -9.00 4.03 3.89
N PRO A 13 -10.27 4.16 4.31
CA PRO A 13 -11.39 3.53 3.61
C PRO A 13 -11.36 3.81 2.11
N GLU A 14 -11.68 2.80 1.31
CA GLU A 14 -11.67 2.86 -0.17
C GLU A 14 -10.31 3.17 -0.83
N THR A 15 -9.21 3.02 -0.08
CA THR A 15 -7.86 3.14 -0.62
C THR A 15 -7.05 1.87 -0.46
N PHE A 16 -5.97 1.77 -1.23
CA PHE A 16 -5.00 0.67 -1.13
C PHE A 16 -3.59 1.15 -1.51
N ILE A 17 -2.60 0.33 -1.17
CA ILE A 17 -1.21 0.55 -1.58
C ILE A 17 -1.10 0.30 -3.10
N GLY A 18 -0.91 1.36 -3.87
CA GLY A 18 -0.84 1.36 -5.34
C GLY A 18 0.47 0.81 -5.91
N ALA A 19 1.10 -0.13 -5.21
CA ALA A 19 2.34 -0.79 -5.63
C ALA A 19 2.16 -2.31 -5.53
N THR A 20 2.88 -3.06 -6.36
CA THR A 20 2.89 -4.52 -6.26
C THR A 20 3.42 -4.94 -4.89
N MET A 21 2.66 -5.80 -4.22
CA MET A 21 3.03 -6.40 -2.94
C MET A 21 3.25 -7.90 -3.14
N SER A 22 4.46 -8.38 -2.89
CA SER A 22 4.79 -9.81 -2.95
C SER A 22 4.74 -10.42 -1.56
N ASP A 23 3.83 -11.37 -1.35
CA ASP A 23 3.74 -12.10 -0.09
C ASP A 23 5.03 -12.90 0.15
N THR A 24 5.57 -12.79 1.36
CA THR A 24 6.75 -13.54 1.79
C THR A 24 6.40 -14.92 2.38
N GLY A 25 5.12 -15.20 2.60
CA GLY A 25 4.62 -16.40 3.29
C GLY A 25 4.79 -16.34 4.81
N ARG A 26 5.20 -15.19 5.37
CA ARG A 26 5.49 -15.01 6.80
C ARG A 26 4.61 -13.96 7.48
N GLY A 27 3.53 -13.55 6.82
CA GLY A 27 2.67 -12.45 7.28
C GLY A 27 3.29 -11.07 7.01
N THR A 28 4.21 -10.97 6.06
CA THR A 28 4.80 -9.72 5.59
C THR A 28 4.75 -9.67 4.07
N PHE A 29 4.91 -8.46 3.52
CA PHE A 29 4.95 -8.23 2.08
C PHE A 29 6.20 -7.47 1.69
N LEU A 30 6.83 -7.87 0.59
CA LEU A 30 7.80 -7.05 -0.10
C LEU A 30 7.06 -6.03 -0.97
N VAL A 31 7.39 -4.75 -0.75
CA VAL A 31 6.89 -3.61 -1.52
C VAL A 31 8.07 -2.81 -2.06
N SER A 32 7.93 -2.33 -3.29
CA SER A 32 8.90 -1.45 -3.94
C SER A 32 8.26 -0.09 -4.19
N GLY A 33 9.08 0.96 -4.11
CA GLY A 33 8.66 2.34 -4.28
C GLY A 33 9.85 3.21 -4.64
N ARG A 34 9.61 4.52 -4.75
CA ARG A 34 10.65 5.50 -5.03
C ARG A 34 11.39 5.83 -3.73
N PRO A 35 12.72 5.68 -3.64
CA PRO A 35 13.47 6.11 -2.47
C PRO A 35 13.26 7.61 -2.20
N ILE A 36 13.02 7.97 -0.95
CA ILE A 36 12.94 9.36 -0.50
C ILE A 36 14.36 9.75 -0.04
N THR A 37 15.01 10.64 -0.79
CA THR A 37 16.37 11.12 -0.50
C THR A 37 16.46 12.64 -0.47
N ASP A 38 15.37 13.35 -0.76
CA ASP A 38 15.37 14.81 -0.72
C ASP A 38 15.39 15.29 0.74
N ARG A 39 16.24 16.28 0.99
CA ARG A 39 16.51 16.74 2.35
C ARG A 39 15.28 17.36 3.00
N GLU A 40 14.46 18.07 2.22
CA GLU A 40 13.26 18.73 2.73
C GLU A 40 12.24 17.73 3.30
N THR A 41 12.05 16.59 2.65
CA THR A 41 11.13 15.54 3.12
C THR A 41 11.74 14.73 4.26
N VAL A 42 13.01 14.34 4.15
CA VAL A 42 13.71 13.57 5.20
C VAL A 42 13.77 14.35 6.51
N ASP A 43 14.00 15.66 6.47
CA ASP A 43 14.09 16.51 7.68
C ASP A 43 12.75 16.68 8.42
N LYS A 44 11.63 16.34 7.77
CA LYS A 44 10.29 16.31 8.40
C LYS A 44 10.00 14.97 9.09
N MET A 45 10.84 13.96 8.88
CA MET A 45 10.66 12.62 9.43
C MET A 45 11.60 12.39 10.63
N SER A 46 11.11 11.70 11.65
CA SER A 46 11.95 11.22 12.74
C SER A 46 12.57 9.88 12.33
N MET A 47 13.69 9.92 11.60
CA MET A 47 14.38 8.73 11.10
C MET A 47 15.73 8.53 11.78
N GLU A 48 16.06 7.28 12.08
CA GLU A 48 17.40 6.87 12.51
C GLU A 48 18.36 6.73 11.32
N LEU A 49 19.68 6.81 11.56
CA LEU A 49 20.70 6.79 10.50
C LEU A 49 20.66 5.53 9.62
N TYR A 50 20.18 4.41 10.16
CA TYR A 50 20.09 3.11 9.49
C TYR A 50 18.70 2.84 8.89
N GLU A 51 17.81 3.82 8.93
CA GLU A 51 16.49 3.72 8.31
C GLU A 51 16.49 4.26 6.88
N THR A 52 15.52 3.80 6.11
CA THR A 52 15.26 4.30 4.75
C THR A 52 13.76 4.46 4.56
N ALA A 53 13.38 5.35 3.66
CA ALA A 53 11.99 5.60 3.32
C ALA A 53 11.79 5.43 1.81
N ILE A 54 10.66 4.82 1.45
CA ILE A 54 10.19 4.78 0.07
C ILE A 54 8.81 5.44 0.00
N GLU A 55 8.56 6.13 -1.10
CA GLU A 55 7.24 6.60 -1.47
C GLU A 55 6.54 5.55 -2.32
N VAL A 56 5.31 5.22 -1.93
CA VAL A 56 4.42 4.32 -2.65
C VAL A 56 3.11 5.05 -2.93
N PRO A 57 2.52 4.93 -4.14
CA PRO A 57 1.25 5.59 -4.42
C PRO A 57 0.14 5.10 -3.48
N LYS A 58 -0.70 6.01 -3.00
CA LYS A 58 -2.03 5.68 -2.48
C LYS A 58 -2.99 5.65 -3.65
N ALA A 59 -3.64 4.51 -3.88
CA ALA A 59 -4.62 4.34 -4.95
C ALA A 59 -6.03 4.20 -4.38
N GLU A 60 -7.04 4.55 -5.18
CA GLU A 60 -8.45 4.44 -4.81
C GLU A 60 -9.09 3.23 -5.46
N ARG A 61 -9.95 2.54 -4.71
CA ARG A 61 -10.77 1.46 -5.23
C ARG A 61 -11.98 2.04 -5.92
N THR A 62 -11.96 2.08 -7.25
CA THR A 62 -13.10 2.54 -8.07
C THR A 62 -13.99 1.41 -8.57
N PHE A 63 -13.55 0.15 -8.39
CA PHE A 63 -14.28 -1.05 -8.82
C PHE A 63 -14.50 -2.01 -7.64
N HIS A 64 -15.76 -2.35 -7.40
CA HIS A 64 -16.17 -3.20 -6.27
C HIS A 64 -16.60 -4.61 -6.71
N GLY A 65 -16.55 -4.91 -8.01
CA GLY A 65 -17.17 -6.11 -8.57
C GLY A 65 -18.67 -5.90 -8.76
N VAL A 66 -19.15 -6.03 -9.99
CA VAL A 66 -20.58 -6.22 -10.23
C VAL A 66 -20.87 -7.67 -9.89
N THR A 67 -21.62 -7.95 -8.83
CA THR A 67 -22.40 -9.19 -8.79
C THR A 67 -23.49 -8.98 -9.85
N PRO A 68 -23.55 -9.76 -10.95
CA PRO A 68 -24.69 -9.67 -11.84
C PRO A 68 -25.90 -9.99 -10.97
N ALA A 69 -26.80 -9.01 -10.77
CA ALA A 69 -28.10 -9.30 -10.23
C ALA A 69 -28.69 -10.37 -11.13
N THR A 70 -29.02 -11.54 -10.58
CA THR A 70 -29.76 -12.58 -11.28
C THR A 70 -31.03 -11.94 -11.83
N GLN A 71 -31.02 -11.60 -13.11
CA GLN A 71 -32.18 -11.08 -13.79
C GLN A 71 -33.11 -12.28 -14.02
N PRO A 72 -34.32 -12.33 -13.45
CA PRO A 72 -35.24 -13.41 -13.75
C PRO A 72 -35.59 -13.30 -15.24
N VAL A 73 -35.31 -14.38 -15.97
CA VAL A 73 -35.74 -14.53 -17.36
C VAL A 73 -37.27 -14.59 -17.33
N ALA A 74 -37.89 -13.71 -18.11
CA ALA A 74 -39.34 -13.62 -18.28
C ALA A 74 -39.94 -14.88 -18.92
#